data_AF-A0A3N5MZA7-F1
#
_entry.id   AF-A0A3N5MZA7-F1
#
_cell.length_a   1.000
_cell.length_b   1.000
_cell.length_c   1.000
_cell.angle_alpha   90.00
_cell.angle_beta   90.00
_cell.angle_gamma   90.00
#
_symmetry.space_group_name_H-M   'P 1'
#
loop_
_entity.id
_entity.type
_entity.pdbx_description
1 polymer ?
#
loop_
_entity_poly.entity_id
_entity_poly.type
_entity_poly.pdbx_seq_one_letter_code
_entity_poly.pdbx_strand_id
1 'polypeptide(L)'
;MRLRRFSFFTLGLLSLMIWVSACSRQPTPEAVATDVSPTSGLPEVSTPPTETLPGTEPGAAESEALTRTDEQGQVVVVVTPLNLESPGQTLDFEVSMSTHSVDLSMNLAELATLTTDTGKSAVASHWDGPSGGHHVLGTLSFPVEANGGSILDGAKTIMLKIADVGVPERIFEWTLQ
;
A
#
# COMPACT_ATOMS: atom_id res chain seq x y z
N MET A 1 -41.61 1.48 -27.96
CA MET A 1 -41.53 2.85 -28.53
C MET A 1 -42.51 3.75 -27.80
N ARG A 2 -42.02 4.65 -26.94
CA ARG A 2 -42.69 5.86 -26.35
C ARG A 2 -41.71 6.44 -25.33
N LEU A 3 -40.75 7.23 -25.79
CA LEU A 3 -40.75 8.70 -25.91
C LEU A 3 -40.14 9.35 -24.65
N ARG A 4 -38.92 9.83 -24.84
CA ARG A 4 -38.08 10.61 -23.94
C ARG A 4 -38.83 11.83 -23.40
N ARG A 5 -38.63 12.13 -22.12
CA ARG A 5 -38.84 13.49 -21.59
C ARG A 5 -37.49 14.04 -21.16
N PHE A 6 -36.97 14.90 -22.02
CA PHE A 6 -35.97 15.90 -21.67
C PHE A 6 -36.60 16.86 -20.67
N SER A 7 -35.95 17.06 -19.52
CA SER A 7 -36.23 18.23 -18.67
C SER A 7 -35.02 19.15 -18.77
N PHE A 8 -35.30 20.33 -19.31
CA PHE A 8 -34.38 21.43 -19.54
C PHE A 8 -34.06 22.16 -18.23
N PHE A 9 -32.77 22.49 -18.07
CA PHE A 9 -32.23 23.81 -17.73
C PHE A 9 -32.98 24.70 -16.71
N THR A 10 -32.36 24.87 -15.54
CA THR A 10 -32.38 26.09 -14.70
C THR A 10 -30.94 26.32 -14.26
N LEU A 11 -30.14 27.14 -14.95
CA LEU A 11 -29.99 28.59 -14.80
C LEU A 11 -29.86 29.08 -13.35
N GLY A 12 -28.62 29.42 -12.97
CA GLY A 12 -28.29 30.57 -12.12
C GLY A 12 -28.25 30.34 -10.61
N LEU A 13 -27.07 30.52 -10.00
CA LEU A 13 -26.75 31.77 -9.31
C LEU A 13 -25.26 31.82 -8.94
N LEU A 14 -24.60 32.86 -9.42
CA LEU A 14 -23.31 33.36 -8.96
C LEU A 14 -23.49 33.90 -7.53
N SER A 15 -22.67 33.46 -6.58
CA SER A 15 -22.47 34.18 -5.30
C SER A 15 -21.05 33.95 -4.78
N LEU A 16 -20.22 34.91 -5.14
CA LEU A 16 -19.01 35.37 -4.46
C LEU A 16 -19.25 35.49 -2.94
N MET A 17 -18.36 34.95 -2.10
CA MET A 17 -17.82 35.66 -0.94
C MET A 17 -16.51 35.02 -0.48
N ILE A 18 -15.47 35.79 -0.72
CA ILE A 18 -14.10 35.64 -0.26
C ILE A 18 -14.06 35.88 1.26
N TRP A 19 -13.48 34.95 2.02
CA TRP A 19 -13.05 35.23 3.39
C TRP A 19 -11.52 35.26 3.43
N VAL A 20 -10.96 36.46 3.32
CA VAL A 20 -9.60 36.77 3.79
C VAL A 20 -9.75 37.53 5.09
N SER A 21 -9.29 36.97 6.21
CA SER A 21 -8.96 37.67 7.48
C SER A 21 -8.73 36.59 8.54
N ALA A 22 -7.73 36.64 9.42
CA ALA A 22 -6.65 37.60 9.61
C ALA A 22 -5.57 36.89 10.44
N CYS A 23 -4.31 37.25 10.20
CA CYS A 23 -3.19 36.91 11.08
C CYS A 23 -3.44 37.43 12.50
N SER A 24 -3.16 36.62 13.52
CA SER A 24 -2.77 37.13 14.83
C SER A 24 -1.53 36.37 15.28
N ARG A 25 -0.37 36.97 14.98
CA ARG A 25 0.87 36.74 15.71
C ARG A 25 0.85 37.71 16.89
N GLN A 26 1.13 37.23 18.10
CA GLN A 26 1.77 38.08 19.08
C GLN A 26 2.91 37.34 19.77
N PRO A 27 4.07 38.00 19.96
CA PRO A 27 5.27 37.41 20.55
C PRO A 27 5.33 37.69 22.06
N THR A 28 5.98 36.81 22.82
CA THR A 28 6.70 37.25 24.03
C THR A 28 7.94 36.38 24.22
N PRO A 29 9.11 36.99 24.46
CA PRO A 29 10.38 36.31 24.63
C PRO A 29 10.55 35.85 26.09
N GLU A 30 11.06 34.64 26.28
CA GLU A 30 11.70 34.29 27.54
C GLU A 30 13.04 33.63 27.23
N ALA A 31 14.06 34.48 27.31
CA ALA A 31 15.45 34.06 27.33
C ALA A 31 15.73 33.41 28.69
N VAL A 32 15.96 32.10 28.69
CA VAL A 32 16.76 31.47 29.73
C VAL A 32 17.93 30.80 29.01
N ALA A 33 19.03 31.55 28.96
CA ALA A 33 20.33 31.02 28.63
C ALA A 33 20.80 30.14 29.80
N THR A 34 20.88 28.85 29.56
CA THR A 34 21.78 27.96 30.30
C THR A 34 22.67 27.29 29.27
N ASP A 35 23.82 27.91 29.08
CA ASP A 35 25.00 27.33 28.47
C ASP A 35 25.46 26.15 29.33
N VAL A 36 25.37 24.95 28.79
CA VAL A 36 26.16 23.78 29.21
C VAL A 36 26.47 22.96 27.96
N SER A 37 27.56 23.31 27.28
CA SER A 37 28.26 22.36 26.42
C SER A 37 28.96 21.33 27.30
N PRO A 38 28.89 20.05 26.93
CA PRO A 38 30.15 19.33 26.81
C PRO A 38 30.23 18.48 25.54
N THR A 39 31.39 18.64 24.90
CA THR A 39 32.22 17.64 24.24
C THR A 39 31.60 16.69 23.22
N SER A 40 32.11 16.86 22.00
CA SER A 40 32.12 15.91 20.90
C SER A 40 32.49 14.49 21.34
N GLY A 41 31.69 13.53 20.88
CA GLY A 41 31.93 12.09 20.97
C GLY A 41 30.98 11.38 20.02
N LEU A 42 31.39 11.27 18.75
CA LEU A 42 30.68 10.46 17.75
C LEU A 42 30.80 8.95 18.09
N PRO A 43 29.83 8.14 17.61
CA PRO A 43 29.49 6.82 18.17
C PRO A 43 30.47 5.71 17.79
N GLU A 44 30.67 4.80 18.74
CA GLU A 44 31.28 3.48 18.55
C GLU A 44 30.45 2.68 17.53
N VAL A 45 31.11 2.31 16.44
CA VAL A 45 30.59 1.52 15.33
C VAL A 45 30.86 0.03 15.58
N SER A 46 29.86 -0.79 15.22
CA SER A 46 29.94 -2.25 14.90
C SER A 46 29.98 -3.21 16.10
N THR A 47 29.18 -4.28 16.19
CA THR A 47 28.35 -5.06 15.22
C THR A 47 27.44 -6.01 16.03
N PRO A 48 26.19 -6.28 15.62
CA PRO A 48 25.50 -7.50 16.07
C PRO A 48 26.15 -8.75 15.43
N PRO A 49 26.10 -9.93 16.07
CA PRO A 49 26.65 -11.14 15.47
C PRO A 49 25.86 -11.48 14.21
N THR A 50 26.61 -11.72 13.13
CA THR A 50 26.17 -12.45 11.94
C THR A 50 25.67 -13.83 12.39
N GLU A 51 24.35 -13.99 12.56
CA GLU A 51 23.74 -15.30 12.46
C GLU A 51 23.74 -15.71 10.98
N THR A 52 24.78 -16.46 10.64
CA THR A 52 24.85 -17.28 9.44
C THR A 52 23.72 -18.31 9.49
N LEU A 53 22.68 -18.10 8.69
CA LEU A 53 21.82 -19.16 8.16
C LEU A 53 21.70 -18.95 6.65
N PRO A 54 22.40 -19.72 5.79
CA PRO A 54 22.01 -19.82 4.40
C PRO A 54 20.88 -20.86 4.34
N GLY A 55 19.65 -20.40 4.60
CA GLY A 55 18.49 -21.04 4.03
C GLY A 55 18.43 -20.65 2.55
N THR A 56 19.21 -21.32 1.70
CA THR A 56 19.01 -21.26 0.25
C THR A 56 17.71 -22.00 -0.03
N GLU A 57 16.59 -21.29 0.10
CA GLU A 57 15.34 -21.70 -0.53
C GLU A 57 15.42 -21.26 -2.01
N PRO A 58 15.34 -22.18 -2.98
CA PRO A 58 15.49 -21.85 -4.39
C PRO A 58 14.43 -20.89 -4.97
N GLY A 59 13.44 -20.44 -4.18
CA GLY A 59 12.37 -19.52 -4.62
C GLY A 59 12.50 -18.06 -4.17
N ALA A 60 13.34 -17.75 -3.18
CA ALA A 60 13.42 -16.39 -2.63
C ALA A 60 14.06 -15.39 -3.62
N ALA A 61 15.11 -15.80 -4.32
CA ALA A 61 15.84 -14.90 -5.23
C ALA A 61 15.05 -14.50 -6.49
N GLU A 62 14.14 -15.36 -6.97
CA GLU A 62 13.29 -15.08 -8.13
C GLU A 62 12.08 -14.22 -7.74
N SER A 63 11.55 -14.39 -6.53
CA SER A 63 10.46 -13.57 -5.97
C SER A 63 10.89 -12.11 -5.79
N GLU A 64 12.09 -11.84 -5.28
CA GLU A 64 12.62 -10.47 -5.12
C GLU A 64 12.74 -9.69 -6.44
N ALA A 65 12.92 -10.38 -7.58
CA ALA A 65 12.97 -9.72 -8.89
C ALA A 65 11.59 -9.19 -9.33
N LEU A 66 10.52 -9.76 -8.76
CA LEU A 66 9.14 -9.37 -9.02
C LEU A 66 8.65 -8.28 -8.06
N THR A 67 9.47 -7.82 -7.10
CA THR A 67 9.07 -6.78 -6.16
C THR A 67 8.63 -5.48 -6.85
N ARG A 68 7.57 -4.87 -6.32
CA ARG A 68 7.02 -3.59 -6.78
C ARG A 68 6.83 -2.65 -5.60
N THR A 69 7.16 -1.38 -5.79
CA THR A 69 7.08 -0.34 -4.75
C THR A 69 6.17 0.79 -5.22
N ASP A 70 5.29 1.22 -4.33
CA ASP A 70 4.45 2.41 -4.48
C ASP A 70 4.68 3.35 -3.29
N GLU A 71 5.19 4.55 -3.55
CA GLU A 71 5.53 5.57 -2.55
C GLU A 71 4.53 6.72 -2.51
N GLN A 72 3.29 6.51 -2.97
CA GLN A 72 2.29 7.58 -3.01
C GLN A 72 1.83 8.00 -1.61
N GLY A 73 1.58 9.30 -1.44
CA GLY A 73 1.02 9.87 -0.21
C GLY A 73 1.98 9.75 0.98
N GLN A 74 1.48 9.27 2.12
CA GLN A 74 2.22 9.18 3.38
C GLN A 74 2.57 7.73 3.78
N VAL A 75 2.37 6.77 2.87
CA VAL A 75 2.63 5.35 3.11
C VAL A 75 3.45 4.82 1.94
N VAL A 76 4.57 4.16 2.25
CA VAL A 76 5.34 3.37 1.29
C VAL A 76 4.82 1.94 1.35
N VAL A 77 4.43 1.39 0.20
CA VAL A 77 3.94 0.02 0.09
C VAL A 77 4.85 -0.75 -0.85
N VAL A 78 5.33 -1.90 -0.41
CA VAL A 78 6.16 -2.82 -1.20
C VAL A 78 5.42 -4.15 -1.29
N VAL A 79 5.33 -4.71 -2.49
CA VAL A 79 4.64 -5.98 -2.75
C VAL A 79 5.53 -6.92 -3.53
N THR A 80 5.64 -8.15 -3.02
CA THR A 80 6.43 -9.24 -3.62
C THR A 80 5.54 -10.47 -3.80
N PRO A 81 5.28 -10.95 -5.04
CA PRO A 81 4.60 -12.23 -5.24
C PRO A 81 5.45 -13.38 -4.72
N LEU A 82 4.84 -14.32 -3.99
CA LEU A 82 5.56 -15.44 -3.35
C LEU A 82 5.49 -16.75 -4.14
N ASN A 83 4.39 -16.97 -4.87
CA ASN A 83 4.14 -18.22 -5.58
C ASN A 83 3.46 -18.01 -6.94
N LEU A 84 3.79 -16.91 -7.63
CA LEU A 84 3.14 -16.54 -8.89
C LEU A 84 3.36 -17.53 -10.04
N GLU A 85 4.54 -18.15 -10.10
CA GLU A 85 4.88 -19.13 -11.14
C GLU A 85 4.36 -20.55 -10.83
N SER A 86 4.06 -20.84 -9.56
CA SER A 86 3.58 -22.15 -9.12
C SER A 86 2.62 -21.99 -7.94
N PRO A 87 1.39 -21.51 -8.21
CA PRO A 87 0.39 -21.25 -7.17
C PRO A 87 -0.07 -22.55 -6.51
N GLY A 88 -0.32 -22.47 -5.20
CA GLY A 88 -0.90 -23.56 -4.41
C GLY A 88 -2.43 -23.49 -4.39
N GLN A 89 -3.00 -23.60 -3.19
CA GLN A 89 -4.43 -23.33 -2.97
C GLN A 89 -4.74 -21.82 -3.01
N THR A 90 -3.74 -21.02 -2.68
CA THR A 90 -3.75 -19.56 -2.66
C THR A 90 -2.67 -19.01 -3.57
N LEU A 91 -2.89 -17.79 -4.05
CA LEU A 91 -1.86 -16.93 -4.61
C LEU A 91 -1.50 -15.89 -3.55
N ASP A 92 -0.23 -15.85 -3.17
CA ASP A 92 0.25 -15.17 -1.99
C ASP A 92 1.23 -14.05 -2.36
N PHE A 93 1.09 -12.92 -1.67
CA PHE A 93 1.93 -11.74 -1.84
C PHE A 93 2.42 -11.30 -0.47
N GLU A 94 3.73 -11.15 -0.31
CA GLU A 94 4.26 -10.41 0.82
C GLU A 94 3.99 -8.92 0.59
N VAL A 95 3.40 -8.26 1.58
CA VAL A 95 3.13 -6.82 1.55
C VAL A 95 3.79 -6.19 2.77
N SER A 96 4.63 -5.18 2.53
CA SER A 96 5.13 -4.31 3.59
C SER A 96 4.56 -2.91 3.43
N MET A 97 4.15 -2.28 4.54
CA MET A 97 3.67 -0.91 4.55
C MET A 97 4.38 -0.13 5.65
N SER A 98 4.90 1.04 5.32
CA SER A 98 5.64 1.92 6.24
C SER A 98 5.09 3.35 6.22
N THR A 99 4.86 3.91 7.40
CA THR A 99 4.34 5.28 7.57
C THR A 99 4.74 5.88 8.91
N HIS A 100 4.73 7.22 8.98
CA HIS A 100 4.94 7.97 10.23
C HIS A 100 3.69 8.73 10.69
N SER A 101 2.59 8.68 9.93
CA SER A 101 1.42 9.53 10.19
C SER A 101 0.06 8.89 9.91
N VAL A 102 0.01 7.76 9.20
CA VAL A 102 -1.25 7.08 8.85
C VAL A 102 -1.48 5.91 9.79
N ASP A 103 -2.74 5.68 10.16
CA ASP A 103 -3.15 4.48 10.89
C ASP A 103 -3.26 3.29 9.94
N LEU A 104 -2.54 2.20 10.23
CA LEU A 104 -2.52 0.96 9.46
C LEU A 104 -3.38 -0.15 10.09
N SER A 105 -4.40 0.21 10.88
CA SER A 105 -5.29 -0.74 11.57
C SER A 105 -6.40 -1.34 10.70
N MET A 106 -6.44 -1.04 9.40
CA MET A 106 -7.45 -1.53 8.47
C MET A 106 -7.37 -3.04 8.24
N ASN A 107 -8.48 -3.64 7.78
CA ASN A 107 -8.47 -5.00 7.25
C ASN A 107 -7.97 -4.99 5.80
N LEU A 108 -6.69 -5.26 5.58
CA LEU A 108 -6.10 -5.21 4.25
C LEU A 108 -6.75 -6.19 3.26
N ALA A 109 -7.22 -7.35 3.74
CA ALA A 109 -7.85 -8.35 2.90
C ALA A 109 -9.18 -7.84 2.27
N GLU A 110 -9.94 -7.03 3.02
CA GLU A 110 -11.18 -6.43 2.51
C GLU A 110 -10.94 -5.32 1.47
N LEU A 111 -9.75 -4.74 1.45
CA LEU A 111 -9.37 -3.62 0.58
C LEU A 111 -8.64 -4.06 -0.69
N ALA A 112 -8.28 -5.34 -0.79
CA ALA A 112 -7.42 -5.84 -1.84
C ALA A 112 -8.17 -6.70 -2.85
N THR A 113 -7.94 -6.43 -4.13
CA THR A 113 -8.51 -7.20 -5.24
C THR A 113 -7.44 -7.53 -6.26
N LEU A 114 -7.40 -8.79 -6.66
CA LEU A 114 -6.59 -9.30 -7.75
C LEU A 114 -7.43 -9.38 -9.02
N THR A 115 -6.87 -8.96 -10.15
CA THR A 115 -7.53 -8.98 -11.46
C THR A 115 -6.57 -9.42 -12.54
N THR A 116 -7.07 -10.03 -13.60
CA THR A 116 -6.26 -10.42 -14.77
C THR A 116 -6.76 -9.78 -16.05
N ASP A 117 -5.93 -9.80 -17.10
CA ASP A 117 -6.30 -9.35 -18.44
C ASP A 117 -7.41 -10.20 -19.10
N THR A 118 -7.68 -11.40 -18.58
CA THR A 118 -8.83 -12.22 -18.97
C THR A 118 -10.14 -11.80 -18.30
N GLY A 119 -10.10 -10.80 -17.41
CA GLY A 119 -11.26 -10.27 -16.69
C GLY A 119 -11.67 -11.11 -15.47
N LYS A 120 -10.88 -12.11 -15.07
CA LYS A 120 -11.10 -12.81 -13.80
C LYS A 120 -10.65 -11.93 -12.64
N SER A 121 -11.32 -12.08 -11.50
CA SER A 121 -11.05 -11.28 -10.31
C SER A 121 -11.28 -12.05 -9.02
N ALA A 122 -10.46 -11.79 -8.00
CA ALA A 122 -10.63 -12.33 -6.65
C ALA A 122 -10.37 -11.24 -5.61
N VAL A 123 -11.19 -11.20 -4.56
CA VAL A 123 -10.88 -10.43 -3.35
C VAL A 123 -9.92 -11.25 -2.49
N ALA A 124 -9.02 -10.59 -1.75
CA ALA A 124 -8.16 -11.31 -0.82
C ALA A 124 -8.99 -12.04 0.22
N SER A 125 -8.57 -13.26 0.53
CA SER A 125 -9.20 -14.13 1.53
C SER A 125 -8.59 -13.96 2.92
N HIS A 126 -7.32 -13.54 2.99
CA HIS A 126 -6.60 -13.45 4.25
C HIS A 126 -5.47 -12.43 4.21
N TRP A 127 -5.22 -11.82 5.36
CA TRP A 127 -4.06 -11.01 5.70
C TRP A 127 -3.53 -11.52 7.04
N ASP A 128 -2.27 -11.96 7.09
CA ASP A 128 -1.66 -12.52 8.31
C ASP A 128 -0.84 -11.49 9.11
N GLY A 129 -0.62 -10.30 8.56
CA GLY A 129 0.16 -9.26 9.19
C GLY A 129 -0.59 -8.57 10.34
N PRO A 130 0.11 -7.75 11.14
CA PRO A 130 -0.48 -7.09 12.29
C PRO A 130 -1.57 -6.08 11.87
N SER A 131 -2.56 -5.90 12.74
CA SER A 131 -3.56 -4.85 12.62
C SER A 131 -3.05 -3.58 13.32
N GLY A 132 -2.35 -2.73 12.56
CA GLY A 132 -1.80 -1.45 13.06
C GLY A 132 -0.30 -1.46 13.35
N GLY A 133 0.26 -0.26 13.51
CA GLY A 133 1.70 0.00 13.67
C GLY A 133 2.21 1.04 12.68
N HIS A 134 3.49 1.42 12.83
CA HIS A 134 4.17 2.33 11.90
C HIS A 134 4.82 1.58 10.72
N HIS A 135 5.09 0.30 10.92
CA HIS A 135 5.61 -0.63 9.93
C HIS A 135 4.89 -1.95 10.10
N VAL A 136 4.24 -2.44 9.05
CA VAL A 136 3.58 -3.74 9.05
C VAL A 136 4.09 -4.57 7.87
N LEU A 137 4.22 -5.87 8.10
CA LEU A 137 4.64 -6.87 7.12
C LEU A 137 3.76 -8.10 7.30
N GLY A 138 3.39 -8.73 6.20
CA GLY A 138 2.63 -9.97 6.20
C GLY A 138 2.34 -10.46 4.79
N THR A 139 1.65 -11.59 4.73
CA THR A 139 1.16 -12.26 3.54
C THR A 139 -0.30 -11.90 3.30
N LEU A 140 -0.58 -11.46 2.09
CA LEU A 140 -1.90 -11.22 1.54
C LEU A 140 -2.26 -12.35 0.56
N SER A 141 -3.27 -13.14 0.91
CA SER A 141 -3.60 -14.39 0.21
C SER A 141 -4.91 -14.29 -0.57
N PHE A 142 -4.87 -14.69 -1.83
CA PHE A 142 -6.02 -14.73 -2.73
C PHE A 142 -6.39 -16.17 -3.07
N PRO A 143 -7.69 -16.50 -3.21
CA PRO A 143 -8.07 -17.80 -3.77
C PRO A 143 -7.60 -17.90 -5.22
N VAL A 144 -7.02 -19.05 -5.60
CA VAL A 144 -6.61 -19.30 -7.00
C VAL A 144 -7.82 -19.53 -7.89
N GLU A 145 -8.91 -20.07 -7.37
CA GLU A 145 -10.13 -20.32 -8.14
C GLU A 145 -11.05 -19.09 -8.13
N ALA A 146 -11.41 -18.60 -9.32
CA ALA A 146 -12.33 -17.50 -9.52
C ALA A 146 -13.27 -17.77 -10.71
N ASN A 147 -14.58 -17.57 -10.52
CA ASN A 147 -15.60 -17.73 -11.58
C ASN A 147 -15.60 -19.11 -12.27
N GLY A 148 -15.29 -20.19 -11.53
CA GLY A 148 -15.37 -21.57 -12.02
C GLY A 148 -14.08 -22.14 -12.64
N GLY A 149 -12.94 -21.47 -12.48
CA GLY A 149 -11.62 -22.01 -12.79
C GLY A 149 -10.49 -21.16 -12.21
N SER A 150 -9.24 -21.56 -12.43
CA SER A 150 -8.08 -20.79 -11.98
C SER A 150 -8.09 -19.36 -12.52
N ILE A 151 -7.75 -18.39 -11.67
CA ILE A 151 -7.64 -16.97 -12.01
C ILE A 151 -6.54 -16.71 -13.03
N LEU A 152 -5.48 -17.54 -13.05
CA LEU A 152 -4.34 -17.42 -13.95
C LEU A 152 -4.56 -18.10 -15.31
N ASP A 153 -5.62 -18.88 -15.48
CA ASP A 153 -5.87 -19.62 -16.72
C ASP A 153 -6.05 -18.65 -17.91
N GLY A 154 -5.10 -18.73 -18.86
CA GLY A 154 -5.00 -17.88 -20.04
C GLY A 154 -4.56 -16.44 -19.78
N ALA A 155 -4.24 -16.07 -18.53
CA ALA A 155 -3.81 -14.73 -18.18
C ALA A 155 -2.38 -14.45 -18.64
N LYS A 156 -2.12 -13.22 -19.08
CA LYS A 156 -0.78 -12.71 -19.41
C LYS A 156 -0.34 -11.62 -18.44
N THR A 157 -1.30 -10.98 -17.80
CA THR A 157 -1.07 -9.93 -16.82
C THR A 157 -1.92 -10.19 -15.61
N ILE A 158 -1.35 -9.93 -14.45
CA ILE A 158 -2.05 -9.89 -13.17
C ILE A 158 -1.83 -8.54 -12.51
N MET A 159 -2.89 -8.02 -11.90
CA MET A 159 -2.93 -6.71 -11.27
C MET A 159 -3.51 -6.83 -9.88
N LEU A 160 -2.72 -6.47 -8.86
CA LEU A 160 -3.16 -6.27 -7.50
C LEU A 160 -3.54 -4.81 -7.31
N LYS A 161 -4.79 -4.59 -6.90
CA LYS A 161 -5.27 -3.30 -6.42
C LYS A 161 -5.40 -3.33 -4.90
N ILE A 162 -4.91 -2.30 -4.23
CA ILE A 162 -5.14 -2.04 -2.81
C ILE A 162 -5.82 -0.67 -2.67
N ALA A 163 -7.03 -0.65 -2.11
CA ALA A 163 -7.80 0.57 -1.91
C ALA A 163 -7.51 1.23 -0.56
N ASP A 164 -7.69 2.55 -0.49
CA ASP A 164 -7.75 3.34 0.76
C ASP A 164 -6.55 3.21 1.73
N VAL A 165 -5.37 2.86 1.24
CA VAL A 165 -4.12 2.85 2.03
C VAL A 165 -3.34 4.15 1.79
N GLY A 166 -3.67 5.18 2.58
CA GLY A 166 -3.03 6.50 2.53
C GLY A 166 -3.34 7.34 1.27
N VAL A 167 -3.86 6.71 0.23
CA VAL A 167 -4.37 7.27 -1.03
C VAL A 167 -5.58 6.43 -1.47
N PRO A 168 -6.44 6.93 -2.38
CA PRO A 168 -7.65 6.19 -2.78
C PRO A 168 -7.38 4.82 -3.40
N GLU A 169 -6.28 4.67 -4.14
CA GLU A 169 -5.98 3.43 -4.89
C GLU A 169 -4.48 3.29 -5.13
N ARG A 170 -3.96 2.07 -4.99
CA ARG A 170 -2.61 1.65 -5.40
C ARG A 170 -2.72 0.43 -6.31
N ILE A 171 -1.87 0.37 -7.33
CA ILE A 171 -1.90 -0.67 -8.36
C ILE A 171 -0.50 -1.25 -8.56
N PHE A 172 -0.41 -2.58 -8.49
CA PHE A 172 0.81 -3.35 -8.75
C PHE A 172 0.54 -4.35 -9.87
N GLU A 173 1.39 -4.37 -10.90
CA GLU A 173 1.17 -5.17 -12.10
C GLU A 173 2.38 -6.06 -12.42
N TRP A 174 2.09 -7.30 -12.84
CA TRP A 174 3.09 -8.28 -13.27
C TRP A 174 2.67 -8.95 -14.57
N THR A 175 3.66 -9.21 -15.42
CA THR A 175 3.51 -10.07 -16.60
C THR A 175 3.78 -11.53 -16.21
N LEU A 176 2.93 -12.43 -16.69
CA LEU A 176 3.07 -13.87 -16.51
C LEU A 176 3.89 -14.45 -17.66
N GLN A 177 4.79 -15.40 -17.36
CA GLN A 177 5.68 -16.06 -18.32
C GLN A 177 4.94 -17.16 -19.10
#